data_AF-A0A8S1JH16-F1
#
_entry.id   AF-A0A8S1JH16-F1
#
_cell.length_a   1.000
_cell.length_b   1.000
_cell.length_c   1.000
_cell.angle_alpha   90.00
_cell.angle_beta   90.00
_cell.angle_gamma   90.00
#
_symmetry.space_group_name_H-M   'P 1'
#
loop_
_entity.id
_entity.type
_entity.pdbx_description
1 polymer ?
#
loop_
_entity_poly.entity_id
_entity_poly.type
_entity_poly.pdbx_seq_one_letter_code
_entity_poly.pdbx_strand_id
1 'polypeptide(L)' 'MKLSGNHRLVAWTAEKERGSENYWVYIKEAATDRIFLDEVIGGSVAGMEFSSDGQYLLYCLRDDTIRPFK' A
#
# COMPACT_ATOMS: atom_id res chain seq x y z
N MET A 1 -2.21 7.60 -2.85
CA MET A 1 -2.44 7.76 -1.40
C MET A 1 -3.90 7.51 -1.09
N LYS A 2 -4.21 6.88 0.05
CA LYS A 2 -5.57 6.56 0.53
C LYS A 2 -5.67 6.84 2.03
N LEU A 3 -6.84 7.23 2.50
CA LEU A 3 -7.17 7.43 3.92
C LEU A 3 -8.15 6.35 4.35
N SER A 4 -7.98 5.79 5.55
CA SER A 4 -8.97 4.86 6.12
C SER A 4 -10.29 5.59 6.40
N GLY A 5 -11.42 4.87 6.47
CA GLY A 5 -12.75 5.48 6.65
C GLY A 5 -12.92 6.33 7.93
N ASN A 6 -12.12 6.07 8.95
CA ASN A 6 -12.05 6.85 10.19
C ASN A 6 -10.92 7.91 10.21
N HIS A 7 -10.22 8.09 9.08
CA HIS A 7 -9.08 8.98 8.89
C HIS A 7 -7.89 8.76 9.82
N ARG A 8 -7.83 7.63 10.54
CA ARG A 8 -6.72 7.30 11.43
C ARG A 8 -5.47 6.91 10.66
N LEU A 9 -5.62 6.19 9.55
CA LEU A 9 -4.50 5.61 8.80
C LEU A 9 -4.37 6.26 7.42
N VAL A 10 -3.13 6.44 7.00
CA VAL A 10 -2.76 6.85 5.64
C VAL A 10 -1.98 5.71 5.00
N ALA A 11 -2.43 5.26 3.83
CA ALA A 11 -1.69 4.34 2.98
C ALA A 11 -1.15 5.05 1.74
N TRP A 12 0.07 4.74 1.34
CA TRP A 12 0.66 5.23 0.10
C TRP A 12 1.56 4.19 -0.55
N THR A 13 1.81 4.40 -1.83
CA THR A 13 2.75 3.61 -2.60
C THR A 13 3.90 4.48 -3.05
N ALA A 14 5.09 3.91 -3.13
CA ALA A 14 6.24 4.53 -3.76
C ALA A 14 7.02 3.47 -4.54
N GLU A 15 7.64 3.87 -5.66
CA GLU A 15 8.50 2.97 -6.40
C GLU A 15 9.73 2.61 -5.57
N LYS A 16 10.09 1.33 -5.58
CA LYS A 16 11.34 0.84 -4.98
C LYS A 16 12.54 1.49 -5.68
N GLU A 17 12.48 1.52 -7.00
CA GLU A 17 13.49 2.12 -7.88
C GLU A 17 12.78 2.93 -8.95
N ARG A 18 13.30 4.13 -9.24
CA ARG A 18 12.68 5.07 -10.19
C ARG A 18 12.53 4.42 -11.57
N GLY A 19 11.30 4.38 -12.08
CA GLY A 19 10.96 3.82 -13.39
C GLY A 19 10.84 2.30 -13.41
N SER A 20 10.96 1.62 -12.27
CA SER A 20 10.73 0.17 -12.19
C SER A 20 9.24 -0.21 -12.28
N GLU A 21 8.38 0.77 -12.06
CA GLU A 21 6.97 0.60 -11.73
C GLU A 21 6.75 -0.41 -10.60
N ASN A 22 7.78 -0.78 -9.81
CA ASN A 22 7.72 -1.73 -8.69
C ASN A 22 7.40 -0.99 -7.41
N TYR A 23 6.13 -1.04 -6.96
CA TYR A 23 5.70 -0.25 -5.83
C TYR A 23 5.77 -1.02 -4.52
N TRP A 24 6.23 -0.30 -3.51
CA TRP A 24 6.15 -0.63 -2.10
C TRP A 24 4.91 0.01 -1.51
N VAL A 25 4.17 -0.72 -0.67
CA VAL A 25 2.99 -0.22 0.06
C VAL A 25 3.39 0.12 1.49
N TYR A 26 3.05 1.33 1.93
CA TYR A 26 3.31 1.84 3.26
C TYR A 26 2.00 2.21 3.95
N ILE A 27 1.98 2.09 5.27
CA ILE A 27 0.86 2.53 6.11
C ILE A 27 1.42 3.22 7.36
N LYS A 28 0.85 4.37 7.71
CA LYS A 28 1.15 5.10 8.95
C LYS A 28 -0.12 5.59 9.64
N GLU A 29 0.00 5.90 10.93
CA GLU A 29 -1.00 6.69 11.64
C GLU A 29 -0.90 8.17 11.26
N ALA A 30 -2.03 8.77 10.92
CA ALA A 30 -2.09 10.14 10.43
C ALA A 30 -1.69 11.19 11.47
N ALA A 31 -2.03 10.95 12.74
CA ALA A 31 -1.82 11.91 13.82
C ALA A 31 -0.38 11.94 14.35
N THR A 32 0.35 10.82 14.24
CA THR A 32 1.65 10.63 14.90
C THR A 32 2.78 10.30 13.94
N ASP A 33 2.47 10.07 12.66
CA ASP A 33 3.38 9.53 11.65
C ASP A 33 4.01 8.17 12.00
N ARG A 34 3.49 7.47 13.02
CA ARG A 34 3.96 6.13 13.38
C ARG A 34 3.68 5.16 12.22
N ILE A 35 4.74 4.49 11.75
CA ILE A 35 4.62 3.41 10.77
C ILE A 35 3.87 2.22 11.39
N PHE A 36 2.88 1.71 10.67
CA PHE A 36 1.94 0.70 11.17
C PHE A 36 2.29 -0.73 10.72
N LEU A 37 3.19 -0.88 9.74
CA LEU A 37 3.69 -2.16 9.25
C LEU A 37 5.11 -2.40 9.77
N ASP A 38 5.37 -3.60 10.28
CA ASP A 38 6.72 -4.03 10.65
C ASP A 38 7.60 -4.28 9.41
N GLU A 39 6.98 -4.67 8.29
CA GLU A 39 7.64 -4.88 7.00
C GLU A 39 6.86 -4.23 5.86
N VAL A 40 7.61 -3.73 4.86
CA VAL A 40 7.03 -3.10 3.68
C VAL A 40 6.60 -4.17 2.68
N ILE A 41 5.36 -4.05 2.18
CA ILE A 41 4.84 -4.97 1.17
C ILE A 41 5.37 -4.53 -0.20
N GLY A 42 6.32 -5.29 -0.75
CA GLY A 42 6.90 -5.06 -2.08
C GLY A 42 6.14 -5.76 -3.21
N GLY A 43 6.41 -5.38 -4.46
CA GLY A 43 5.85 -6.08 -5.63
C GLY A 43 4.44 -5.64 -6.01
N SER A 44 3.92 -4.52 -5.49
CA SER A 44 2.55 -4.06 -5.75
C SER A 44 2.43 -3.23 -7.03
N VAL A 45 1.31 -3.27 -7.75
CA VAL A 45 1.02 -2.46 -8.97
C VAL A 45 0.42 -1.08 -8.68
N ALA A 46 0.83 -0.43 -7.59
CA ALA A 46 0.36 0.86 -7.06
C ALA A 46 -1.11 0.93 -6.59
N GLY A 47 -1.99 0.08 -7.11
CA GLY A 47 -3.40 0.02 -6.73
C GLY A 47 -3.60 -0.45 -5.29
N MET A 48 -4.35 0.33 -4.51
CA MET A 48 -4.73 0.01 -3.14
C MET A 48 -6.06 0.67 -2.76
N GLU A 49 -6.82 0.04 -1.87
CA GLU A 49 -8.06 0.58 -1.33
C GLU A 49 -8.32 0.06 0.08
N PHE A 50 -8.80 0.94 0.97
CA PHE A 50 -9.23 0.49 2.28
C PHE A 50 -10.62 -0.15 2.18
N SER A 51 -10.81 -1.23 2.92
CA SER A 51 -12.15 -1.73 3.27
C SER A 51 -12.99 -0.63 3.95
N SER A 52 -14.32 -0.73 3.86
CA SER A 52 -15.24 0.30 4.37
C SER A 52 -15.10 0.55 5.87
N ASP A 53 -14.72 -0.47 6.65
CA ASP A 53 -14.47 -0.37 8.09
C ASP A 53 -13.04 0.10 8.44
N GLY A 54 -12.19 0.27 7.42
CA GLY A 54 -10.79 0.67 7.55
C GLY A 54 -9.89 -0.35 8.24
N GLN A 55 -10.36 -1.59 8.46
CA GLN A 55 -9.57 -2.64 9.13
C GLN A 55 -8.62 -3.37 8.18
N TYR A 56 -8.97 -3.40 6.90
CA TYR A 56 -8.20 -4.07 5.85
C TYR A 56 -7.81 -3.10 4.74
N LEU A 57 -6.63 -3.31 4.16
CA LEU A 57 -6.18 -2.66 2.92
C LEU A 57 -6.04 -3.73 1.83
N LEU A 58 -6.78 -3.58 0.74
CA LEU A 58 -6.63 -4.39 -0.45
C LEU A 58 -5.56 -3.78 -1.35
N TYR A 59 -4.74 -4.63 -1.97
CA TYR A 59 -3.71 -4.25 -2.93
C TYR A 59 -3.49 -5.38 -3.93
N CYS A 60 -2.86 -5.08 -5.05
CA CYS A 60 -2.57 -6.06 -6.10
C CYS A 60 -1.07 -6.31 -6.18
N LEU A 61 -0.67 -7.57 -6.10
CA LEU A 61 0.70 -8.02 -6.38
C LEU A 61 0.83 -8.47 -7.83
N ARG A 62 2.05 -8.46 -8.34
CA ARG A 62 2.40 -8.98 -9.66
C ARG A 62 3.25 -10.25 -9.55
N ASP A 63 3.12 -11.08 -10.56
CA ASP A 63 4.00 -12.21 -10.81
C ASP A 63 5.36 -11.77 -11.40
N ASP A 64 6.26 -12.72 -11.62
CA ASP A 64 7.58 -12.51 -12.21
C ASP A 64 7.52 -11.99 -13.66
N THR A 65 6.33 -11.99 -14.28
CA THR A 65 6.07 -11.45 -15.62
C THR A 65 5.36 -10.10 -15.59
N ILE A 66 5.31 -9.44 -14.43
CA ILE A 66 4.75 -8.10 -14.24
C ILE A 66 3.23 -8.07 -14.46
N ARG A 67 2.53 -9.21 -14.33
CA ARG A 67 1.06 -9.27 -14.43
C ARG A 67 0.46 -9.39 -13.03
N PRO A 68 -0.66 -8.72 -12.74
CA PRO A 68 -1.40 -8.98 -11.51
C PRO A 68 -1.64 -10.48 -11.33
N PHE A 69 -1.34 -11.01 -10.15
CA PHE A 69 -1.47 -12.44 -9.86
C PHE A 69 -2.93 -12.89 -10.04
N LYS A 70 -3.16 -14.13 -10.49
CA LYS A 70 -4.49 -14.75 -10.59
C LYS A 70 -4.84 -15.50 -9.32
#